data_AF-A0A6L9IU93-F1
#
_entry.id   AF-A0A6L9IU93-F1
#
_cell.length_a   1.000
_cell.length_b   1.000
_cell.length_c   1.000
_cell.angle_alpha   90.00
_cell.angle_beta   90.00
_cell.angle_gamma   90.00
#
_symmetry.space_group_name_H-M   'P 1'
#
loop_
_entity.id
_entity.type
_entity.pdbx_description
1 polymer ?
#
loop_
_entity_poly.entity_id
_entity_poly.type
_entity_poly.pdbx_seq_one_letter_code
_entity_poly.pdbx_strand_id
1 'polypeptide(L)' 'GNTQTVRAIYVDCDADTLLILVDPAGPACHTGAVSCFFRPLAGSPGQHQ' A
#
# COMPACT_ATOMS: atom_id res chain seq x y z
N GLY A 1 16.11 -1.96 -6.90
CA GLY A 1 15.17 -2.53 -5.93
C GLY A 1 14.20 -1.44 -5.53
N ASN A 2 12.92 -1.76 -5.38
CA ASN A 2 11.88 -0.76 -5.08
C ASN A 2 11.70 -0.68 -3.56
N THR A 3 12.56 0.11 -2.91
CA THR A 3 12.52 0.30 -1.46
C THR A 3 11.39 1.25 -1.07
N GLN A 4 10.97 1.16 0.20
CA GLN A 4 9.95 2.03 0.78
C GLN A 4 10.55 2.76 1.97
N THR A 5 10.80 4.06 1.83
CA THR A 5 11.37 4.87 2.90
C THR A 5 10.28 5.22 3.90
N VAL A 6 10.42 4.77 5.15
CA VAL A 6 9.39 4.99 6.19
C VAL A 6 9.31 6.47 6.55
N ARG A 7 8.09 7.02 6.52
CA ARG A 7 7.75 8.38 6.97
C ARG A 7 7.17 8.38 8.37
N ALA A 8 6.23 7.47 8.62
CA ALA A 8 5.56 7.33 9.90
C ALA A 8 5.05 5.89 10.07
N ILE A 9 4.90 5.48 11.32
CA ILE A 9 4.30 4.20 11.71
C ILE A 9 3.20 4.52 12.73
N TYR A 10 1.99 4.05 12.44
CA TYR A 10 0.85 4.10 13.34
C TYR A 10 0.52 2.69 13.78
N VAL A 11 -0.01 2.58 14.99
CA VAL A 11 -0.59 1.36 15.54
C VAL A 11 -2.10 1.55 15.68
N ASP A 12 -2.88 0.50 15.47
CA ASP A 12 -4.33 0.56 15.68
C ASP A 12 -4.72 0.49 17.17
N CYS A 13 -6.02 0.46 17.45
CA CYS A 13 -6.54 0.74 18.80
C CYS A 13 -6.31 -0.37 19.82
N ASP A 14 -6.20 -1.62 19.37
CA ASP A 14 -5.90 -2.80 20.19
C ASP A 14 -4.50 -3.38 19.91
N ALA A 15 -3.72 -2.71 19.06
CA ALA A 15 -2.31 -2.96 18.81
C ALA A 15 -1.99 -4.32 18.16
N ASP A 16 -2.85 -4.76 17.24
CA ASP A 16 -2.61 -5.94 16.42
C ASP A 16 -2.23 -5.61 14.96
N THR A 17 -2.37 -4.34 14.56
CA THR A 17 -2.08 -3.90 13.19
C THR A 17 -1.22 -2.62 13.16
N LEU A 18 -0.31 -2.56 12.18
CA LEU A 18 0.48 -1.36 11.88
C LEU A 18 0.08 -0.75 10.53
N LEU A 19 -0.05 0.57 10.49
CA LEU A 19 -0.10 1.35 9.25
C LEU A 19 1.22 2.09 9.06
N ILE A 20 1.93 1.77 7.97
CA ILE A 20 3.22 2.39 7.64
C ILE A 20 3.02 3.33 6.45
N LEU A 21 3.24 4.63 6.67
CA LEU A 21 3.33 5.62 5.60
C LEU A 21 4.75 5.63 5.05
N VAL A 22 4.88 5.63 3.72
CA VAL A 22 6.19 5.51 3.05
C VAL A 22 6.30 6.43 1.84
N ASP A 23 7.54 6.81 1.50
CA ASP A 23 7.87 7.31 0.17
C ASP A 23 8.46 6.14 -0.65
N PRO A 24 7.80 5.70 -1.75
CA PRO A 24 8.29 4.60 -2.55
C PRO A 24 9.38 5.04 -3.55
N ALA A 25 10.44 4.24 -3.70
CA ALA A 25 11.50 4.45 -4.69
C ALA A 25 11.20 3.77 -6.06
N GLY A 26 9.94 3.44 -6.32
CA GLY A 26 9.48 2.70 -7.50
C GLY A 26 8.12 2.03 -7.24
N PRO A 27 7.57 1.24 -8.20
CA PRO A 27 6.31 0.55 -8.00
C PRO A 27 6.41 -0.48 -6.86
N ALA A 28 5.38 -0.58 -6.03
CA ALA A 28 5.37 -1.58 -4.96
C ALA A 28 5.18 -3.00 -5.53
N CYS A 29 4.50 -3.15 -6.67
CA CYS A 29 4.23 -4.44 -7.28
C CYS A 29 5.35 -4.88 -8.23
N HIS A 30 5.68 -6.17 -8.20
CA HIS A 30 6.66 -6.79 -9.10
C HIS A 30 6.24 -6.78 -10.58
N THR A 31 4.98 -6.46 -10.88
CA THR A 31 4.46 -6.32 -12.25
C THR A 31 4.72 -4.94 -12.85
N GLY A 32 5.17 -3.97 -12.05
CA GLY A 32 5.29 -2.56 -12.44
C GLY A 32 4.11 -1.68 -12.02
N ALA A 33 3.02 -2.27 -11.49
CA ALA A 33 1.91 -1.49 -10.93
C ALA A 33 2.30 -0.77 -9.63
N VAL A 34 1.76 0.44 -9.41
CA VAL A 34 2.04 1.26 -8.21
C VAL A 34 1.67 0.53 -6.92
N SER A 35 0.53 -0.15 -6.91
CA SER A 35 0.03 -0.99 -5.81
C SER A 35 -0.21 -2.42 -6.29
N CYS A 36 -0.10 -3.41 -5.40
CA CYS A 36 -0.54 -4.77 -5.67
C CYS A 36 -2.06 -4.87 -5.86
N PHE A 37 -2.82 -3.96 -5.25
CA PHE A 37 -4.28 -3.92 -5.29
C PHE A 37 -4.80 -3.09 -6.48
N PHE A 38 -4.29 -3.35 -7.68
CA PHE A 38 -4.65 -2.60 -8.90
C PHE A 38 -5.85 -3.18 -9.64
N ARG A 39 -6.41 -4.31 -9.17
CA ARG A 39 -7.59 -4.95 -9.75
C ARG A 39 -8.77 -4.87 -8.78
N PRO A 40 -9.90 -4.27 -9.17
CA PRO A 40 -11.09 -4.29 -8.34
C PRO A 40 -11.69 -5.69 -8.28
N LEU A 41 -12.36 -6.01 -7.18
CA LEU A 41 -13.21 -7.18 -7.09
C LEU A 41 -14.44 -6.96 -8.00
N ALA A 42 -14.84 -7.98 -8.76
CA ALA A 42 -15.97 -7.88 -9.67
C ALA A 42 -17.25 -7.48 -8.90
N GLY A 43 -17.91 -6.41 -9.35
CA GLY A 43 -19.11 -5.86 -8.69
C GLY A 43 -18.82 -4.91 -7.51
N SER A 44 -17.57 -4.69 -7.13
CA SER A 44 -17.19 -3.66 -6.16
C SER A 44 -16.82 -2.36 -6.88
N PRO A 45 -17.28 -1.18 -6.42
CA PRO A 45 -16.84 0.09 -6.98
C PRO A 45 -15.32 0.22 -6.80
N GLY A 46 -14.60 0.37 -7.91
CA GLY A 46 -13.15 0.55 -7.90
C GLY A 46 -12.80 1.92 -7.31
N GLN A 47 -12.35 1.95 -6.06
CA GLN A 47 -11.78 3.14 -5.45
C GLN A 47 -10.29 3.16 -5.81
N HIS A 48 -9.93 3.86 -6.89
CA HIS A 48 -8.55 4.30 -7.10
C HIS A 48 -8.41 5.65 -6.41
N GLN A 49 -7.66 5.68 -5.30
CA GLN A 49 -6.99 6.90 -4.84
C GLN A 49 -5.65 7.00 -5.58
#